data_AF-A0A8T2IYA7-F1
#
_entry.id   AF-A0A8T2IYA7-F1
#
_cell.length_a   1.000
_cell.length_b   1.000
_cell.length_c   1.000
_cell.angle_alpha   90.00
_cell.angle_beta   90.00
_cell.angle_gamma   90.00
#
_symmetry.space_group_name_H-M   'P 1'
#
loop_
_entity.id
_entity.type
_entity.pdbx_description
1 polymer ?
#
loop_
_entity_poly.entity_id
_entity_poly.type
_entity_poly.pdbx_seq_one_letter_code
_entity_poly.pdbx_strand_id
1 'polypeptide(L)'
;MKIASFNVRRFGVKKCTDPKVSLIINKIVSRYDIIVILEVFDAKEKAAKKLVEQLNSGDGPRYNYVLSKPLGRNDYKEQYLFVFRDFVLIPIHTTPKDSVQEIDELYDVYLTVKEKWDTEKIIFLGDFNADGAYVSNKKMKTIRLRKDPDLHWLIDDDVDTTAVKTTDFSYDRIVVHNSILKHIVPNSAKPFNFQDEYKLPDEEVLAVSDHYPVEVEICLAKKQNLKKKMKTEK
;
A
#
# COMPACT_ATOMS: atom_id res chain seq x y z
N MET A 1 2.91 8.24 -3.78
CA MET A 1 4.21 7.77 -3.29
C MET A 1 5.26 8.88 -3.37
N LYS A 2 6.00 9.18 -2.29
CA LYS A 2 7.11 10.15 -2.22
C LYS A 2 8.40 9.45 -1.77
N ILE A 3 9.45 9.56 -2.56
CA ILE A 3 10.73 8.89 -2.34
C ILE A 3 11.85 9.93 -2.18
N ALA A 4 12.80 9.70 -1.28
CA ALA A 4 13.98 10.56 -1.12
C ALA A 4 15.25 9.80 -0.73
N SER A 5 16.39 10.46 -0.88
CA SER A 5 17.66 10.09 -0.26
C SER A 5 18.14 11.28 0.59
N PHE A 6 18.69 11.00 1.76
CA PHE A 6 19.15 12.03 2.70
C PHE A 6 20.45 11.61 3.37
N ASN A 7 21.52 12.34 3.08
CA ASN A 7 22.77 12.20 3.83
C ASN A 7 22.65 12.92 5.17
N VAL A 8 22.72 12.15 6.27
CA VAL A 8 22.62 12.67 7.64
C VAL A 8 23.98 12.58 8.33
N ARG A 9 25.00 13.21 7.74
CA ARG A 9 26.40 13.31 8.20
C ARG A 9 26.73 12.59 9.49
N ARG A 10 27.30 11.38 9.44
CA ARG A 10 27.51 10.54 10.63
C ARG A 10 26.23 10.29 11.44
N PHE A 11 25.21 9.72 10.81
CA PHE A 11 23.98 9.33 11.50
C PHE A 11 24.28 8.19 12.47
N GLY A 12 23.71 8.25 13.67
CA GLY A 12 23.98 7.24 14.71
C GLY A 12 23.27 7.57 16.00
N VAL A 13 23.55 6.79 17.05
CA VAL A 13 22.85 6.85 18.34
C VAL A 13 22.81 8.27 18.91
N LYS A 14 23.94 9.00 18.88
CA LYS A 14 24.04 10.37 19.41
C LYS A 14 22.97 11.32 18.82
N LYS A 15 22.69 11.21 17.52
CA LYS A 15 21.66 12.06 16.86
C LYS A 15 20.25 11.60 17.18
N CYS A 16 20.04 10.29 17.30
CA CYS A 16 18.72 9.72 17.62
C CYS A 16 18.31 9.97 19.08
N THR A 17 19.27 10.19 19.97
CA THR A 17 19.02 10.47 21.40
C THR A 17 19.02 11.96 21.74
N ASP A 18 19.53 12.83 20.85
CA ASP A 18 19.44 14.27 21.04
C ASP A 18 17.99 14.74 20.80
N PRO A 19 17.31 15.35 21.79
CA PRO A 19 15.88 15.68 21.66
C PRO A 19 15.56 16.66 20.54
N LYS A 20 16.44 17.61 20.24
CA LYS A 20 16.20 18.63 19.20
C LYS A 20 16.49 18.05 17.82
N VAL A 21 17.61 17.35 17.68
CA VAL A 21 18.05 16.76 16.40
C VAL A 21 17.13 15.63 15.97
N SER A 22 16.81 14.69 16.88
CA SER A 22 15.91 13.56 16.58
C SER A 22 14.52 14.04 16.15
N LEU A 23 13.96 15.05 16.81
CA LEU A 23 12.67 15.64 16.43
C LEU A 23 12.68 16.18 14.99
N ILE A 24 13.76 16.84 14.58
CA ILE A 24 13.91 17.38 13.22
C ILE A 24 14.05 16.23 12.20
N ILE A 25 14.87 15.22 12.50
CA ILE A 25 15.03 14.04 11.64
C ILE A 25 13.68 13.34 11.45
N ASN A 26 12.91 13.13 12.52
CA ASN A 26 11.58 12.50 12.46
C ASN A 26 10.62 13.32 11.60
N LYS A 27 10.63 14.66 11.73
CA LYS A 27 9.83 15.56 10.87
C LYS A 27 10.23 15.50 9.40
N ILE A 28 11.51 15.29 9.08
CA ILE A 28 11.98 15.15 7.69
C ILE A 28 11.57 13.77 7.14
N VAL A 29 11.91 12.69 7.85
CA VAL A 29 11.65 11.30 7.44
C VAL A 29 10.14 11.04 7.25
N SER A 30 9.30 11.56 8.15
CA SER A 30 7.85 11.41 8.09
C SER A 30 7.17 12.03 6.84
N ARG A 31 7.91 12.78 6.02
CA ARG A 31 7.40 13.34 4.75
C ARG A 31 7.39 12.35 3.60
N TYR A 32 8.13 11.25 3.73
CA TYR A 32 8.39 10.31 2.65
C TYR A 32 7.76 8.95 2.93
N ASP A 33 7.39 8.26 1.85
CA ASP A 33 6.91 6.89 1.87
C ASP A 33 8.08 5.91 1.84
N ILE A 34 9.16 6.29 1.18
CA ILE A 34 10.46 5.60 1.20
C ILE A 34 11.54 6.67 1.31
N ILE A 35 12.46 6.54 2.26
CA ILE A 35 13.66 7.37 2.33
C ILE A 35 14.90 6.51 2.60
N VAL A 36 15.97 6.79 1.88
CA VAL A 36 17.29 6.20 2.14
C VAL A 36 18.13 7.20 2.93
N ILE A 37 18.53 6.83 4.15
CA ILE A 37 19.44 7.59 5.00
C ILE A 37 20.87 7.09 4.76
N LEU A 38 21.76 8.02 4.40
CA LEU A 38 23.18 7.76 4.11
C LEU A 38 24.07 8.18 5.29
N GLU A 39 25.34 7.75 5.25
CA GLU A 39 26.35 7.94 6.29
C GLU A 39 25.93 7.40 7.67
N VAL A 40 25.36 6.19 7.69
CA VAL A 40 24.91 5.55 8.93
C VAL A 40 26.06 4.83 9.64
N PHE A 41 26.31 5.22 10.88
CA PHE A 41 27.25 4.62 11.84
C PHE A 41 26.48 3.90 12.92
N ASP A 42 26.04 2.68 12.61
CA ASP A 42 25.13 1.95 13.48
C ASP A 42 25.37 0.43 13.45
N ALA A 43 26.61 0.03 13.72
CA ALA A 43 27.02 -1.38 13.70
C ALA A 43 26.18 -2.31 14.60
N LYS A 44 25.47 -1.76 15.59
CA LYS A 44 24.59 -2.50 16.52
C LYS A 44 23.10 -2.22 16.27
N GLU A 45 22.76 -1.56 15.16
CA GLU A 45 21.38 -1.28 14.75
C GLU A 45 20.56 -0.47 15.77
N LYS A 46 21.24 0.24 16.68
CA LYS A 46 20.59 0.98 17.77
C LYS A 46 19.94 2.27 17.29
N ALA A 47 20.60 2.98 16.36
CA ALA A 47 20.10 4.23 15.80
C ALA A 47 18.90 4.00 14.88
N ALA A 48 18.98 2.97 14.01
CA ALA A 48 17.89 2.59 13.11
C ALA A 48 16.63 2.19 13.89
N LYS A 49 16.76 1.29 14.88
CA LYS A 49 15.66 0.90 15.77
C LYS A 49 15.07 2.10 16.48
N LYS A 50 15.91 2.96 17.07
CA LYS A 50 15.43 4.14 17.81
C LYS A 50 14.66 5.12 16.93
N LEU A 51 15.14 5.37 15.71
CA LEU A 51 14.46 6.24 14.74
C LEU A 51 13.07 5.70 14.42
N VAL A 52 12.97 4.41 14.10
CA VAL A 52 11.69 3.79 13.70
C VAL A 52 10.73 3.67 14.87
N GLU A 53 11.21 3.32 16.07
CA GLU A 53 10.42 3.38 17.31
C GLU A 53 9.80 4.77 17.53
N GLN A 54 10.60 5.83 17.34
CA GLN A 54 10.11 7.21 17.49
C GLN A 54 9.09 7.58 16.41
N LEU A 55 9.33 7.22 15.15
CA LEU A 55 8.39 7.44 14.04
C LEU A 55 7.05 6.70 14.27
N ASN A 56 7.12 5.52 14.87
CA ASN A 56 5.99 4.65 15.15
C ASN A 56 5.28 4.91 16.49
N SER A 57 5.76 5.88 17.28
CA SER A 57 5.20 6.17 18.61
C SER A 57 3.85 6.89 18.61
N GLY A 58 3.41 7.43 17.47
CA GLY A 58 2.11 8.10 17.31
C GLY A 58 1.19 7.40 16.32
N ASP A 59 -0.02 7.93 16.14
CA ASP A 59 -1.06 7.35 15.26
C ASP A 59 -0.81 7.56 13.75
N GLY A 60 0.45 7.79 13.37
CA GLY A 60 0.88 7.97 12.00
C GLY A 60 1.00 6.63 11.24
N PRO A 61 1.25 6.68 9.92
CA PRO A 61 1.62 5.49 9.18
C PRO A 61 2.86 4.85 9.81
N ARG A 62 2.79 3.55 10.11
CA ARG A 62 3.95 2.78 10.59
C ARG A 62 5.04 2.76 9.53
N TYR A 63 6.27 2.91 9.98
CA TYR A 63 7.49 2.73 9.21
C TYR A 63 8.15 1.42 9.58
N ASN A 64 8.75 0.77 8.60
CA ASN A 64 9.73 -0.28 8.77
C ASN A 64 11.07 0.18 8.20
N TYR A 65 12.10 -0.64 8.36
CA TYR A 65 13.42 -0.31 7.85
C TYR A 65 14.20 -1.54 7.41
N VAL A 66 15.14 -1.30 6.49
CA VAL A 66 16.19 -2.24 6.12
C VAL A 66 17.53 -1.53 6.29
N LEU A 67 18.43 -2.11 7.07
CA LEU A 67 19.78 -1.60 7.28
C LEU A 67 20.77 -2.49 6.52
N SER A 68 21.60 -1.91 5.65
CA SER A 68 22.63 -2.66 4.95
C SER A 68 23.73 -3.16 5.89
N LYS A 69 24.52 -4.14 5.44
CA LYS A 69 25.82 -4.41 6.05
C LYS A 69 26.72 -3.17 6.04
N PRO A 70 27.69 -3.03 6.97
CA PRO A 70 28.69 -1.97 6.91
C PRO A 70 29.56 -2.06 5.65
N LEU A 71 29.77 -0.93 4.97
CA LEU A 71 30.49 -0.81 3.71
C LEU A 71 31.55 0.29 3.81
N GLY A 72 32.72 0.05 3.23
CA GLY A 72 33.86 0.98 3.26
C GLY A 72 35.16 0.23 3.03
N ARG A 73 36.20 0.91 2.51
CA ARG A 73 37.50 0.26 2.21
C ARG A 73 38.32 0.00 3.47
N ASN A 74 38.30 0.91 4.44
CA ASN A 74 39.12 0.87 5.66
C ASN A 74 38.23 0.71 6.91
N ASP A 75 38.74 0.98 8.11
CA ASP A 75 37.98 0.88 9.38
C ASP A 75 36.76 1.81 9.45
N TYR A 76 36.76 2.84 8.61
CA TYR A 76 35.60 3.70 8.42
C TYR A 76 34.55 2.97 7.55
N LYS A 77 33.48 2.51 8.20
CA LYS A 77 32.34 1.84 7.56
C LYS A 77 31.05 2.63 7.75
N GLU A 78 30.28 2.75 6.68
CA GLU A 78 28.96 3.37 6.66
C GLU A 78 27.92 2.34 6.22
N GLN A 79 26.66 2.58 6.56
CA GLN A 79 25.53 1.76 6.15
C GLN A 79 24.50 2.61 5.40
N TYR A 80 23.67 1.94 4.60
CA TYR A 80 22.47 2.49 3.98
C TYR A 80 21.27 2.05 4.81
N LEU A 81 20.47 3.01 5.27
CA LEU A 81 19.25 2.74 6.02
C LEU A 81 18.03 3.14 5.19
N PHE A 82 17.31 2.14 4.69
CA PHE A 82 16.01 2.34 4.05
C PHE A 82 14.96 2.44 5.14
N VAL A 83 14.15 3.50 5.14
CA VAL A 83 13.00 3.66 6.04
C VAL A 83 11.77 3.87 5.17
N PHE A 84 10.77 3.01 5.29
CA PHE A 84 9.63 2.99 4.39
C PHE A 84 8.32 2.68 5.11
N ARG A 85 7.20 3.10 4.52
CA ARG A 85 5.86 2.75 5.01
C ARG A 85 5.43 1.46 4.34
N ASP A 86 5.13 0.47 5.16
CA ASP A 86 4.78 -0.85 4.63
C ASP A 86 3.31 -0.88 4.20
N PHE A 87 3.08 -1.45 3.03
CA PHE A 87 1.81 -2.06 2.63
C PHE A 87 2.13 -3.46 2.14
N VAL A 88 1.22 -4.37 2.36
CA VAL A 88 1.28 -5.72 1.83
C VAL A 88 0.30 -5.79 0.67
N LEU A 89 0.79 -6.22 -0.48
CA LEU A 89 -0.04 -6.56 -1.63
C LEU A 89 -0.19 -8.07 -1.69
N ILE A 90 -1.43 -8.55 -1.77
CA ILE A 90 -1.77 -9.96 -1.96
C ILE A 90 -2.43 -10.07 -3.35
N PRO A 91 -1.67 -10.42 -4.40
CA PRO A 91 -2.24 -10.61 -5.72
C PRO A 91 -3.03 -11.91 -5.78
N ILE A 92 -4.10 -11.94 -6.57
CA ILE A 92 -4.84 -13.17 -6.87
C ILE A 92 -5.30 -13.19 -8.33
N HIS A 93 -5.31 -14.38 -8.90
CA HIS A 93 -6.03 -14.73 -10.12
C HIS A 93 -6.69 -16.08 -9.83
N THR A 94 -8.01 -16.08 -9.63
CA THR A 94 -8.71 -17.31 -9.24
C THR A 94 -8.98 -18.21 -10.42
N THR A 95 -9.12 -19.51 -10.16
CA THR A 95 -9.74 -20.41 -11.15
C THR A 95 -11.25 -20.14 -11.19
N PRO A 96 -11.88 -19.81 -12.34
CA PRO A 96 -13.30 -19.41 -12.41
C PRO A 96 -14.30 -20.39 -11.79
N LYS A 97 -13.99 -21.70 -11.81
CA LYS A 97 -14.85 -22.74 -11.23
C LYS A 97 -14.76 -22.80 -9.70
N ASP A 98 -13.65 -22.34 -9.15
CA ASP A 98 -13.30 -22.45 -7.73
C ASP A 98 -13.25 -21.07 -7.05
N SER A 99 -13.61 -19.98 -7.74
CA SER A 99 -13.53 -18.59 -7.26
C SER A 99 -14.15 -18.39 -5.89
N VAL A 100 -15.30 -18.99 -5.60
CA VAL A 100 -15.95 -18.87 -4.28
C VAL A 100 -15.05 -19.42 -3.17
N GLN A 101 -14.41 -20.56 -3.41
CA GLN A 101 -13.51 -21.18 -2.45
C GLN A 101 -12.19 -20.40 -2.38
N GLU A 102 -11.56 -20.08 -3.50
CA GLU A 102 -10.27 -19.38 -3.51
C GLU A 102 -10.35 -17.98 -2.87
N ILE A 103 -11.43 -17.22 -3.12
CA ILE A 103 -11.64 -15.92 -2.46
C ILE A 103 -11.91 -16.11 -0.95
N ASP A 104 -12.58 -17.19 -0.55
CA ASP A 104 -12.78 -17.47 0.88
C ASP A 104 -11.47 -17.83 1.59
N GLU A 105 -10.62 -18.64 0.96
CA GLU A 105 -9.29 -19.02 1.47
C GLU A 105 -8.30 -17.84 1.52
N LEU A 106 -8.50 -16.77 0.72
CA LEU A 106 -7.76 -15.52 0.90
C LEU A 106 -7.92 -14.93 2.30
N TYR A 107 -9.01 -15.23 3.01
CA TYR A 107 -9.17 -14.84 4.40
C TYR A 107 -8.15 -15.54 5.31
N ASP A 108 -7.78 -16.78 5.04
CA ASP A 108 -6.76 -17.48 5.82
C ASP A 108 -5.35 -16.97 5.48
N VAL A 109 -5.13 -16.58 4.22
CA VAL A 109 -3.92 -15.84 3.82
C VAL A 109 -3.83 -14.49 4.55
N TYR A 110 -4.94 -13.75 4.64
CA TYR A 110 -5.05 -12.50 5.40
C TYR A 110 -4.60 -12.69 6.85
N LEU A 111 -5.15 -13.69 7.55
CA LEU A 111 -4.81 -13.98 8.94
C LEU A 111 -3.34 -14.36 9.09
N THR A 112 -2.82 -15.20 8.21
CA THR A 112 -1.42 -15.65 8.20
C THR A 112 -0.47 -14.46 8.02
N VAL A 113 -0.76 -13.56 7.07
CA VAL A 113 0.04 -12.36 6.80
C VAL A 113 0.00 -11.41 8.00
N LYS A 114 -1.20 -11.18 8.55
CA LYS A 114 -1.41 -10.32 9.72
C LYS A 114 -0.58 -10.79 10.92
N GLU A 115 -0.60 -12.08 11.21
CA GLU A 115 0.19 -12.68 12.29
C GLU A 115 1.70 -12.65 12.00
N LYS A 116 2.11 -13.10 10.81
CA LYS A 116 3.53 -13.27 10.46
C LYS A 116 4.29 -11.95 10.37
N TRP A 117 3.63 -10.90 9.87
CA TRP A 117 4.25 -9.60 9.60
C TRP A 117 3.78 -8.48 10.52
N ASP A 118 2.93 -8.79 11.52
CA ASP A 118 2.40 -7.83 12.49
C ASP A 118 1.87 -6.55 11.80
N THR A 119 1.09 -6.73 10.74
CA THR A 119 0.59 -5.63 9.91
C THR A 119 -0.82 -5.86 9.43
N GLU A 120 -1.62 -4.79 9.50
CA GLU A 120 -2.96 -4.75 8.97
C GLU A 120 -3.05 -3.92 7.69
N LYS A 121 -1.93 -3.42 7.16
CA LYS A 121 -1.93 -2.60 5.94
C LYS A 121 -1.89 -3.51 4.71
N ILE A 122 -2.95 -4.29 4.54
CA ILE A 122 -3.07 -5.29 3.49
C ILE A 122 -4.03 -4.79 2.39
N ILE A 123 -3.64 -5.00 1.14
CA ILE A 123 -4.43 -4.77 -0.07
C ILE A 123 -4.45 -6.07 -0.87
N PHE A 124 -5.63 -6.56 -1.21
CA PHE A 124 -5.84 -7.64 -2.16
C PHE A 124 -6.19 -7.04 -3.51
N LEU A 125 -5.64 -7.58 -4.60
CA LEU A 125 -5.92 -7.07 -5.93
C LEU A 125 -5.73 -8.14 -7.01
N GLY A 126 -6.53 -8.06 -8.07
CA GLY A 126 -6.39 -8.90 -9.27
C GLY A 126 -7.73 -9.43 -9.76
N ASP A 127 -7.68 -10.46 -10.59
CA ASP A 127 -8.86 -11.12 -11.15
C ASP A 127 -9.42 -12.14 -10.15
N PHE A 128 -10.48 -11.75 -9.47
CA PHE A 128 -11.14 -12.61 -8.50
C PHE A 128 -12.16 -13.53 -9.19
N ASN A 129 -12.51 -13.31 -10.46
CA ASN A 129 -13.70 -13.89 -11.09
C ASN A 129 -14.95 -13.71 -10.21
N ALA A 130 -15.06 -12.55 -9.55
CA ALA A 130 -15.97 -12.27 -8.44
C ALA A 130 -17.42 -11.91 -8.84
N ASP A 131 -17.91 -12.41 -9.98
CA ASP A 131 -19.24 -12.08 -10.49
C ASP A 131 -19.77 -13.14 -11.47
N GLY A 132 -20.90 -12.87 -12.11
CA GLY A 132 -21.44 -13.60 -13.23
C GLY A 132 -21.78 -15.05 -12.89
N ALA A 133 -21.36 -15.97 -13.76
CA ALA A 133 -21.60 -17.39 -13.58
C ALA A 133 -20.77 -18.00 -12.43
N TYR A 134 -19.68 -17.35 -12.04
CA TYR A 134 -18.69 -17.88 -11.11
C TYR A 134 -19.10 -17.60 -9.66
N VAL A 135 -19.42 -16.35 -9.34
CA VAL A 135 -19.82 -15.93 -7.99
C VAL A 135 -21.12 -15.14 -8.04
N SER A 136 -22.24 -15.79 -7.70
CA SER A 136 -23.53 -15.09 -7.61
C SER A 136 -23.62 -14.21 -6.36
N ASN A 137 -24.50 -13.20 -6.39
CA ASN A 137 -24.81 -12.33 -5.23
C ASN A 137 -25.09 -13.09 -3.92
N LYS A 138 -25.68 -14.29 -4.00
CA LYS A 138 -25.93 -15.13 -2.82
C LYS A 138 -24.64 -15.76 -2.29
N LYS A 139 -23.76 -16.25 -3.18
CA LYS A 139 -22.47 -16.84 -2.81
C LYS A 139 -21.47 -15.78 -2.34
N MET A 140 -21.46 -14.60 -2.96
CA MET A 140 -20.62 -13.48 -2.54
C MET A 140 -20.79 -13.16 -1.05
N LYS A 141 -22.04 -13.19 -0.56
CA LYS A 141 -22.39 -12.96 0.86
C LYS A 141 -21.92 -14.05 1.82
N THR A 142 -21.48 -15.21 1.34
CA THR A 142 -20.99 -16.30 2.21
C THR A 142 -19.48 -16.24 2.45
N ILE A 143 -18.74 -15.54 1.59
CA ILE A 143 -17.26 -15.46 1.60
C ILE A 143 -16.79 -14.65 2.81
N ARG A 144 -15.86 -15.19 3.60
CA ARG A 144 -15.29 -14.55 4.81
C ARG A 144 -14.64 -13.21 4.50
N LEU A 145 -13.83 -13.14 3.44
CA LEU A 145 -13.20 -11.90 2.97
C LEU A 145 -14.20 -10.77 2.64
N ARG A 146 -15.42 -11.13 2.21
CA ARG A 146 -16.49 -10.17 1.90
C ARG A 146 -17.30 -9.76 3.14
N LYS A 147 -17.42 -10.64 4.12
CA LYS A 147 -18.21 -10.43 5.34
C LYS A 147 -17.47 -9.64 6.40
N ASP A 148 -16.14 -9.63 6.38
CA ASP A 148 -15.34 -8.94 7.38
C ASP A 148 -15.55 -7.41 7.28
N PRO A 149 -16.02 -6.74 8.35
CA PRO A 149 -16.28 -5.29 8.33
C PRO A 149 -15.02 -4.44 8.25
N ASP A 150 -13.85 -5.01 8.53
CA ASP A 150 -12.56 -4.35 8.37
C ASP A 150 -11.99 -4.47 6.95
N LEU A 151 -12.62 -5.24 6.07
CA LEU A 151 -12.22 -5.39 4.67
C LEU A 151 -13.20 -4.69 3.73
N HIS A 152 -12.69 -3.70 3.00
CA HIS A 152 -13.46 -2.81 2.15
C HIS A 152 -13.19 -3.12 0.70
N TRP A 153 -14.21 -3.58 -0.01
CA TRP A 153 -14.18 -3.81 -1.45
C TRP A 153 -14.35 -2.47 -2.15
N LEU A 154 -13.32 -2.03 -2.88
CA LEU A 154 -13.27 -0.70 -3.49
C LEU A 154 -13.81 -0.67 -4.92
N ILE A 155 -13.86 -1.83 -5.58
CA ILE A 155 -14.55 -2.03 -6.86
C ILE A 155 -15.89 -2.69 -6.52
N ASP A 156 -16.98 -1.95 -6.76
CA ASP A 156 -18.34 -2.37 -6.44
C ASP A 156 -18.79 -3.57 -7.32
N ASP A 157 -19.93 -4.18 -6.97
CA ASP A 157 -20.44 -5.37 -7.68
C ASP A 157 -21.16 -5.04 -9.00
N ASP A 158 -21.36 -3.77 -9.30
CA ASP A 158 -22.04 -3.24 -10.49
C ASP A 158 -21.06 -2.49 -11.42
N VAL A 159 -19.77 -2.81 -11.33
CA VAL A 159 -18.70 -2.14 -12.09
C VAL A 159 -18.06 -3.12 -13.06
N ASP A 160 -18.33 -2.94 -14.35
CA ASP A 160 -17.75 -3.76 -15.40
C ASP A 160 -16.21 -3.62 -15.46
N THR A 161 -15.52 -4.74 -15.31
CA THR A 161 -14.06 -4.84 -15.48
C THR A 161 -13.66 -5.62 -16.72
N THR A 162 -14.61 -5.96 -17.59
CA THR A 162 -14.36 -6.73 -18.81
C THR A 162 -14.27 -5.84 -20.03
N ALA A 163 -13.34 -6.14 -20.94
CA ALA A 163 -13.21 -5.42 -22.21
C ALA A 163 -14.11 -6.00 -23.32
N VAL A 164 -14.81 -7.09 -23.03
CA VAL A 164 -15.75 -7.75 -23.95
C VAL A 164 -17.11 -7.06 -23.85
N LYS A 165 -17.52 -6.34 -24.91
CA LYS A 165 -18.78 -5.55 -24.93
C LYS A 165 -20.08 -6.30 -24.62
N THR A 166 -20.07 -7.63 -24.71
CA THR A 166 -21.25 -8.47 -24.44
C THR A 166 -21.31 -8.95 -22.98
N THR A 167 -20.32 -8.59 -22.17
CA THR A 167 -20.28 -8.89 -20.74
C THR A 167 -20.36 -7.59 -19.94
N ASP A 168 -20.78 -7.74 -18.68
CA ASP A 168 -20.88 -6.68 -17.69
C ASP A 168 -20.65 -7.36 -16.35
N PHE A 169 -19.36 -7.56 -16.02
CA PHE A 169 -18.95 -8.38 -14.89
C PHE A 169 -17.85 -7.72 -14.07
N SER A 170 -18.03 -7.75 -12.76
CA SER A 170 -17.08 -7.22 -11.77
C SER A 170 -16.07 -8.30 -11.36
N TYR A 171 -15.27 -8.81 -12.31
CA TYR A 171 -14.32 -9.89 -12.05
C TYR A 171 -13.10 -9.43 -11.26
N ASP A 172 -12.53 -8.29 -11.66
CA ASP A 172 -11.33 -7.72 -11.07
C ASP A 172 -11.67 -6.87 -9.86
N ARG A 173 -10.95 -7.07 -8.76
CA ARG A 173 -11.29 -6.44 -7.48
C ARG A 173 -10.08 -5.83 -6.83
N ILE A 174 -10.35 -4.80 -6.02
CA ILE A 174 -9.41 -4.24 -5.05
C ILE A 174 -10.10 -4.27 -3.70
N VAL A 175 -9.48 -4.93 -2.72
CA VAL A 175 -9.98 -5.03 -1.35
C VAL A 175 -8.92 -4.49 -0.40
N VAL A 176 -9.29 -3.62 0.53
CA VAL A 176 -8.35 -2.99 1.46
C VAL A 176 -8.79 -3.17 2.90
N HIS A 177 -7.83 -3.29 3.80
CA HIS A 177 -8.14 -3.23 5.22
C HIS A 177 -8.48 -1.79 5.66
N ASN A 178 -9.31 -1.66 6.71
CA ASN A 178 -9.79 -0.41 7.32
C ASN A 178 -8.64 0.56 7.68
N SER A 179 -7.48 0.00 8.03
CA SER A 179 -6.24 0.73 8.32
C SER A 179 -5.76 1.61 7.16
N ILE A 180 -6.08 1.23 5.92
CA ILE A 180 -5.72 1.90 4.66
C ILE A 180 -6.83 2.84 4.18
N LEU A 181 -8.09 2.59 4.55
CA LEU A 181 -9.26 3.27 3.97
C LEU A 181 -9.13 4.82 4.01
N LYS A 182 -8.63 5.38 5.12
CA LYS A 182 -8.38 6.83 5.28
C LYS A 182 -7.33 7.43 4.32
N HIS A 183 -6.56 6.57 3.67
CA HIS A 183 -5.52 6.94 2.70
C HIS A 183 -6.00 6.81 1.26
N ILE A 184 -7.14 6.16 1.00
CA ILE A 184 -7.70 6.07 -0.34
C ILE A 184 -8.20 7.46 -0.77
N VAL A 185 -7.82 7.88 -1.99
CA VAL A 185 -8.40 9.08 -2.58
C VAL A 185 -9.87 8.75 -2.94
N PRO A 186 -10.85 9.51 -2.44
CA PRO A 186 -12.25 9.21 -2.72
C PRO A 186 -12.53 9.10 -4.23
N ASN A 187 -13.31 8.10 -4.62
CA ASN A 187 -13.70 7.80 -6.01
C ASN A 187 -12.54 7.53 -6.98
N SER A 188 -11.34 7.21 -6.46
CA SER A 188 -10.21 6.84 -7.32
C SER A 188 -10.18 5.37 -7.70
N ALA A 189 -10.90 4.51 -6.97
CA ALA A 189 -10.98 3.10 -7.29
C ALA A 189 -11.95 2.88 -8.45
N LYS A 190 -11.47 2.33 -9.57
CA LYS A 190 -12.25 2.11 -10.79
C LYS A 190 -11.51 1.21 -11.79
N PRO A 191 -12.19 0.65 -12.79
CA PRO A 191 -11.54 0.12 -13.98
C PRO A 191 -10.96 1.25 -14.84
N PHE A 192 -9.82 1.00 -15.47
CA PHE A 192 -9.24 1.83 -16.51
C PHE A 192 -9.69 1.29 -17.88
N ASN A 193 -10.79 1.84 -18.38
CA ASN A 193 -11.28 1.54 -19.72
C ASN A 193 -10.35 2.18 -20.77
N PHE A 194 -9.29 1.46 -21.13
CA PHE A 194 -8.30 1.90 -22.10
C PHE A 194 -8.84 1.94 -23.53
N GLN A 195 -9.94 1.22 -23.81
CA GLN A 195 -10.65 1.35 -25.08
C GLN A 195 -11.20 2.77 -25.24
N ASP A 196 -11.91 3.26 -24.23
CA ASP A 196 -12.51 4.60 -24.25
C ASP A 196 -11.46 5.69 -24.13
N GLU A 197 -10.42 5.51 -23.31
CA GLU A 197 -9.35 6.49 -23.14
C GLU A 197 -8.60 6.70 -24.47
N TYR A 198 -8.25 5.61 -25.16
CA TYR A 198 -7.42 5.66 -26.37
C TYR A 198 -8.20 5.57 -27.68
N LYS A 199 -9.53 5.48 -27.64
CA LYS A 199 -10.42 5.40 -28.80
C LYS A 199 -10.10 4.22 -29.73
N LEU A 200 -9.89 3.05 -29.14
CA LEU A 200 -9.47 1.84 -29.85
C LEU A 200 -10.67 1.04 -30.39
N PRO A 201 -10.53 0.39 -31.57
CA PRO A 201 -11.51 -0.58 -32.04
C PRO A 201 -11.46 -1.89 -31.24
N ASP A 202 -12.57 -2.65 -31.23
CA ASP A 202 -12.73 -3.87 -30.41
C ASP A 202 -11.63 -4.91 -30.67
N GLU A 203 -11.20 -5.06 -31.92
CA GLU A 203 -10.14 -6.01 -32.28
C GLU A 203 -8.80 -5.67 -31.62
N GLU A 204 -8.43 -4.39 -31.56
CA GLU A 204 -7.19 -3.95 -30.92
C GLU A 204 -7.27 -4.08 -29.40
N VAL A 205 -8.45 -3.80 -28.82
CA VAL A 205 -8.69 -3.94 -27.39
C VAL A 205 -8.56 -5.40 -26.97
N LEU A 206 -9.23 -6.31 -27.67
CA LEU A 206 -9.18 -7.75 -27.38
C LEU A 206 -7.83 -8.37 -27.74
N ALA A 207 -7.06 -7.77 -28.64
CA ALA A 207 -5.66 -8.15 -28.86
C ALA A 207 -4.75 -7.76 -27.68
N VAL A 208 -5.13 -6.76 -26.89
CA VAL A 208 -4.44 -6.38 -25.64
C VAL A 208 -4.91 -7.25 -24.48
N SER A 209 -6.21 -7.25 -24.18
CA SER A 209 -6.82 -8.05 -23.10
C SER A 209 -8.35 -8.04 -23.20
N ASP A 210 -8.97 -9.09 -22.68
CA ASP A 210 -10.39 -9.19 -22.37
C ASP A 210 -10.79 -8.59 -21.00
N HIS A 211 -9.84 -8.05 -20.25
CA HIS A 211 -10.04 -7.36 -18.97
C HIS A 211 -9.53 -5.92 -19.01
N TYR A 212 -10.19 -5.03 -18.27
CA TYR A 212 -9.66 -3.72 -17.93
C TYR A 212 -8.82 -3.79 -16.65
N PRO A 213 -7.69 -3.06 -16.56
CA PRO A 213 -7.00 -2.89 -15.30
C PRO A 213 -7.92 -2.26 -14.25
N VAL A 214 -7.92 -2.74 -13.01
CA VAL A 214 -8.49 -2.01 -11.87
C VAL A 214 -7.41 -1.18 -11.18
N GLU A 215 -7.72 0.08 -10.88
CA GLU A 215 -6.79 1.04 -10.30
C GLU A 215 -7.36 1.67 -9.03
N VAL A 216 -6.48 2.21 -8.17
CA VAL A 216 -6.84 3.01 -7.00
C VAL A 216 -5.70 3.98 -6.66
N GLU A 217 -6.02 5.20 -6.25
CA GLU A 217 -5.02 6.16 -5.76
C GLU A 217 -4.93 6.15 -4.23
N ILE A 218 -3.70 6.05 -3.72
CA ILE A 218 -3.41 6.06 -2.28
C ILE A 218 -2.60 7.31 -1.90
N CYS A 219 -3.21 8.18 -1.09
CA CYS A 219 -2.59 9.37 -0.52
C CYS A 219 -1.92 9.05 0.81
N LEU A 220 -0.63 8.75 0.73
CA LEU A 220 0.16 8.38 1.90
C LEU A 220 0.55 9.60 2.77
N ALA A 221 0.54 10.81 2.23
CA ALA A 221 0.85 12.01 2.99
C ALA A 221 -0.41 12.57 3.68
N LYS A 222 -0.35 12.83 5.00
CA LYS A 222 -1.31 13.74 5.63
C LYS A 222 -1.16 15.11 4.95
N LYS A 223 -2.06 15.47 4.02
CA LYS A 223 -2.37 16.89 3.77
C LYS A 223 -3.07 17.38 5.04
N GLN A 224 -2.31 17.64 6.10
CA GLN A 224 -2.82 18.47 7.19
C GLN A 224 -3.26 19.78 6.55
N ASN A 225 -4.51 20.17 6.83
CA ASN A 225 -5.15 21.39 6.38
C ASN A 225 -4.28 22.63 6.63
N LEU A 226 -3.37 22.96 5.71
CA LEU A 226 -2.66 24.23 5.67
C LEU A 226 -3.60 25.43 5.46
N LYS A 227 -4.88 25.19 5.12
CA LYS A 227 -5.88 26.25 4.92
C LYS A 227 -6.48 26.83 6.21
N LYS A 228 -6.28 26.23 7.39
CA LYS A 228 -6.87 26.77 8.65
C LYS A 228 -5.99 27.74 9.43
N LYS A 229 -4.69 27.86 9.13
CA LYS A 229 -3.77 28.76 9.87
C LYS A 229 -3.50 30.12 9.21
N MET A 230 -3.91 30.32 7.95
CA MET A 230 -3.76 31.61 7.26
C MET A 230 -4.98 32.54 7.39
N LYS A 231 -5.99 32.19 8.21
CA LYS A 231 -7.19 33.01 8.45
C LYS A 231 -7.24 33.64 9.85
N THR A 232 -6.25 33.41 10.70
CA THR A 232 -6.20 33.97 12.07
C THR A 232 -5.05 34.95 12.30
N GLU A 233 -4.34 35.33 11.24
CA GLU A 233 -3.36 36.43 11.25
C GLU A 233 -3.73 37.43 10.13
N LYS A 234 -4.81 38.18 10.35
CA LYS A 234 -5.06 39.50 9.78
C LYS A 234 -5.83 40.32 10.79
#